data_AF-A0A9N9PI05-F1
#
_entry.id   AF-A0A9N9PI05-F1
#
_cell.length_a   1.000
_cell.length_b   1.000
_cell.length_c   1.000
_cell.angle_alpha   90.00
_cell.angle_beta   90.00
_cell.angle_gamma   90.00
#
_symmetry.space_group_name_H-M   'P 1'
#
loop_
_entity.id
_entity.type
_entity.pdbx_description
1 polymer ?
#
loop_
_entity_poly.entity_id
_entity_poly.type
_entity_poly.pdbx_seq_one_letter_code
_entity_poly.pdbx_strand_id
1 'polypeptide(L)'
;EDEEIVQKAFNRTFQDPSNLSKRFIQFIDKCLDEYNTIGSYYYAPYSTLIQASGVGKSKLLINVAEEIMTVYCCLRKPESSGYPPRSDIAKMLIK
;
A
#
# COMPACT_ATOMS: atom_id res chain seq x y z
N GLU A 1 3.46 4.67 -24.59
CA GLU A 1 2.40 3.66 -24.69
C GLU A 1 2.30 2.82 -23.42
N ASP A 2 3.38 2.21 -22.93
CA ASP A 2 3.33 1.35 -21.72
C ASP A 2 2.92 2.08 -20.44
N GLU A 3 3.45 3.28 -20.19
CA GLU A 3 3.13 4.05 -18.97
C GLU A 3 1.65 4.42 -18.90
N GLU A 4 1.06 4.79 -20.03
CA GLU A 4 -0.37 5.12 -20.13
C GLU A 4 -1.26 3.90 -19.86
N ILE A 5 -0.83 2.70 -20.30
CA ILE A 5 -1.51 1.44 -20.00
C ILE A 5 -1.44 1.12 -18.51
N VAL A 6 -0.27 1.27 -17.89
CA VAL A 6 -0.07 1.03 -16.45
C VAL A 6 -0.90 2.02 -15.62
N GLN A 7 -0.92 3.30 -16.00
CA GLN A 7 -1.73 4.32 -15.35
C GLN A 7 -3.23 4.01 -15.48
N LYS A 8 -3.72 3.66 -16.68
CA LYS A 8 -5.10 3.23 -16.89
C LYS A 8 -5.45 2.03 -16.00
N ALA A 9 -4.57 1.03 -15.94
CA ALA A 9 -4.77 -0.14 -15.09
C ALA A 9 -4.84 0.21 -13.60
N PHE A 10 -3.97 1.12 -13.12
CA PHE A 10 -3.96 1.60 -11.74
C PHE A 10 -5.24 2.37 -11.36
N ASN A 11 -5.78 3.14 -12.30
CA ASN A 11 -6.97 3.97 -12.06
C ASN A 11 -8.30 3.21 -12.18
N ARG A 12 -8.31 1.98 -12.69
CA ARG A 12 -9.53 1.15 -12.75
C ARG A 12 -10.13 0.91 -11.36
N THR A 13 -11.44 0.74 -11.29
CA THR A 13 -12.15 0.36 -10.06
C THR A 13 -11.60 -0.95 -9.50
N PHE A 14 -11.38 -0.98 -8.18
CA PHE A 14 -10.93 -2.19 -7.49
C PHE A 14 -11.97 -3.30 -7.66
N GLN A 15 -11.50 -4.50 -8.01
CA GLN A 15 -12.36 -5.66 -8.21
C GLN A 15 -12.22 -6.57 -6.99
N ASP A 16 -13.27 -6.63 -6.16
CA ASP A 16 -13.26 -7.40 -4.92
C ASP A 16 -14.41 -8.40 -4.80
N PRO A 17 -14.42 -9.48 -5.61
CA PRO A 17 -15.46 -10.50 -5.54
C PRO A 17 -15.42 -11.32 -4.23
N SER A 18 -14.37 -11.17 -3.41
CA SER A 18 -14.10 -12.04 -2.26
C SER A 18 -14.02 -11.32 -0.92
N ASN A 19 -14.38 -10.02 -0.88
CA ASN A 19 -14.22 -9.15 0.27
C ASN A 19 -12.78 -9.12 0.82
N LEU A 20 -11.79 -9.17 -0.09
CA LEU A 20 -10.36 -9.10 0.19
C LEU A 20 -9.99 -7.84 0.97
N SER A 21 -10.57 -6.68 0.67
CA SER A 21 -10.28 -5.44 1.42
C SER A 21 -10.65 -5.61 2.89
N LYS A 22 -11.86 -6.08 3.17
CA LYS A 22 -12.33 -6.34 4.53
C LYS A 22 -11.47 -7.38 5.25
N ARG A 23 -11.13 -8.48 4.58
CA ARG A 23 -10.26 -9.52 5.15
C ARG A 23 -8.85 -9.00 5.43
N PHE A 24 -8.33 -8.13 4.57
CA PHE A 24 -7.04 -7.50 4.76
C PHE A 24 -7.05 -6.57 5.97
N ILE A 25 -8.09 -5.73 6.12
CA ILE A 25 -8.27 -4.87 7.31
C ILE A 25 -8.31 -5.71 8.59
N GLN A 26 -9.14 -6.76 8.62
CA GLN A 26 -9.22 -7.67 9.76
C GLN A 26 -7.87 -8.33 10.11
N PHE A 27 -7.04 -8.62 9.10
CA PHE A 27 -5.71 -9.16 9.31
C PHE A 27 -4.76 -8.11 9.91
N ILE A 28 -4.79 -6.87 9.41
CA ILE A 28 -4.00 -5.77 9.97
C ILE A 28 -4.39 -5.47 11.42
N ASP A 29 -5.70 -5.43 11.73
CA ASP A 29 -6.20 -5.24 13.10
C ASP A 29 -5.68 -6.33 14.03
N LYS A 30 -5.75 -7.59 13.60
CA LYS A 30 -5.19 -8.72 14.35
C LYS A 30 -3.68 -8.54 14.62
N CYS A 31 -2.91 -8.13 13.62
CA CYS A 31 -1.47 -7.90 13.79
C CYS A 31 -1.18 -6.72 14.75
N LEU A 32 -2.01 -5.68 14.72
CA LEU A 32 -1.91 -4.55 15.64
C LEU A 32 -2.27 -4.95 17.07
N ASP A 33 -3.31 -5.77 17.26
CA ASP A 33 -3.67 -6.31 18.57
C ASP A 33 -2.53 -7.15 19.15
N GLU A 34 -1.93 -8.03 18.34
CA GLU A 34 -0.74 -8.80 18.73
C GLU A 34 0.40 -7.86 19.12
N TYR A 35 0.73 -6.86 18.30
CA TYR A 35 1.73 -5.85 18.63
C TYR A 35 1.42 -5.11 19.95
N ASN A 36 0.16 -4.73 20.21
CA ASN A 36 -0.21 -4.04 21.45
C ASN A 36 0.03 -4.90 22.71
N THR A 37 0.00 -6.23 22.59
CA THR A 37 0.28 -7.14 23.71
C THR A 37 1.78 -7.36 23.99
N ILE A 38 2.63 -7.30 22.96
CA ILE A 38 4.07 -7.59 23.06
C ILE A 38 4.96 -6.42 22.60
N GLY A 39 4.38 -5.23 22.45
CA GLY A 39 4.97 -4.10 21.73
C GLY A 39 6.23 -3.53 22.38
N SER A 40 6.44 -3.76 23.67
CA SER A 40 7.67 -3.39 24.37
C SER A 40 8.93 -4.03 23.79
N TYR A 41 8.80 -5.14 23.04
CA TYR A 41 9.91 -5.82 22.37
C TYR A 41 10.23 -5.26 20.97
N TYR A 42 9.37 -4.43 20.39
CA TYR A 42 9.45 -4.01 18.99
C TYR A 42 9.40 -2.49 18.86
N TYR A 43 10.22 -1.95 17.96
CA TYR A 43 10.27 -0.51 17.71
C TYR A 43 8.96 0.04 17.10
N ALA A 44 8.36 -0.67 16.15
CA ALA A 44 7.13 -0.29 15.47
C ALA A 44 6.47 -1.50 14.75
N PRO A 45 5.16 -1.49 14.49
CA PRO A 45 4.44 -2.59 13.81
C PRO A 45 4.61 -2.52 12.28
N TYR A 46 5.83 -2.75 11.78
CA TYR A 46 6.08 -2.79 10.34
C TYR A 46 5.58 -4.09 9.71
N SER A 47 5.03 -3.98 8.50
CA SER A 47 4.56 -5.12 7.70
C SER A 47 4.90 -4.94 6.23
N THR A 48 5.02 -6.05 5.49
CA THR A 48 5.34 -6.05 4.06
C THR A 48 4.35 -6.89 3.29
N LEU A 49 3.80 -6.34 2.20
CA LEU A 49 2.94 -7.06 1.26
C LEU A 49 3.74 -7.51 0.03
N ILE A 50 3.97 -8.83 -0.11
CA ILE A 50 4.79 -9.42 -1.18
C ILE A 50 3.90 -10.20 -2.15
N GLN A 51 3.97 -9.86 -3.44
CA GLN A 51 3.28 -10.57 -4.52
C GLN A 51 3.87 -10.18 -5.88
N ALA A 52 3.62 -10.97 -6.93
CA ALA A 52 4.03 -10.67 -8.31
C ALA A 52 3.57 -9.28 -8.81
N SER A 53 4.23 -8.72 -9.83
CA SER A 53 3.83 -7.42 -10.40
C SER A 53 2.46 -7.49 -11.09
N GLY A 54 1.72 -6.38 -11.12
CA GLY A 54 0.44 -6.28 -11.84
C GLY A 54 -0.78 -6.94 -11.18
N VAL A 55 -0.62 -7.62 -10.04
CA VAL A 55 -1.68 -8.38 -9.37
C VAL A 55 -2.61 -7.57 -8.45
N GLY A 56 -2.47 -6.24 -8.42
CA GLY A 56 -3.39 -5.38 -7.65
C GLY A 56 -2.97 -5.00 -6.23
N LYS A 57 -1.72 -5.28 -5.79
CA LYS A 57 -1.20 -4.86 -4.46
C LYS A 57 -1.49 -3.39 -4.13
N SER A 58 -1.06 -2.48 -5.01
CA SER A 58 -1.26 -1.04 -4.80
C SER A 58 -2.73 -0.65 -4.81
N LYS A 59 -3.55 -1.36 -5.58
CA LYS A 59 -4.99 -1.09 -5.66
C LYS A 59 -5.73 -1.53 -4.40
N LEU A 60 -5.36 -2.67 -3.83
CA LEU A 60 -5.83 -3.11 -2.52
C LEU A 60 -5.54 -2.03 -1.46
N LEU A 61 -4.29 -1.55 -1.38
CA LEU A 61 -3.90 -0.54 -0.40
C LEU A 61 -4.63 0.80 -0.60
N ILE A 62 -4.86 1.23 -1.84
CA ILE A 62 -5.66 2.43 -2.13
C ILE A 62 -7.12 2.23 -1.72
N ASN A 63 -7.71 1.06 -2.00
CA ASN A 63 -9.08 0.79 -1.60
C ASN A 63 -9.23 0.77 -0.07
N VAL A 64 -8.27 0.18 0.64
CA VAL A 64 -8.25 0.16 2.11
C VAL A 64 -8.06 1.58 2.68
N ALA A 65 -7.35 2.46 1.97
CA ALA A 65 -7.17 3.85 2.38
C ALA A 65 -8.47 4.68 2.39
N GLU A 66 -9.53 4.22 1.71
CA GLU A 66 -10.86 4.83 1.79
C GLU A 66 -11.56 4.53 3.13
N GLU A 67 -11.16 3.44 3.81
CA GLU A 67 -11.74 3.01 5.10
C GLU A 67 -10.85 3.40 6.29
N ILE A 68 -9.52 3.40 6.10
CA ILE A 68 -8.53 3.68 7.15
C ILE A 68 -7.69 4.88 6.74
N MET A 69 -7.56 5.86 7.64
CA MET A 69 -6.72 7.03 7.40
C MET A 69 -5.29 6.61 7.03
N THR A 70 -4.91 6.86 5.78
CA THR A 70 -3.66 6.38 5.21
C THR A 70 -2.87 7.52 4.61
N VAL A 71 -1.59 7.65 5.01
CA VAL A 71 -0.65 8.55 4.35
C VAL A 71 0.07 7.77 3.25
N TYR A 72 -0.35 7.96 2.01
CA TYR A 72 0.30 7.31 0.86
C TYR A 72 1.65 7.96 0.58
N CYS A 73 2.70 7.13 0.48
CA CYS A 73 4.05 7.58 0.14
C CYS A 73 4.75 6.59 -0.80
N CYS A 74 5.02 7.02 -2.03
CA CYS A 74 5.83 6.27 -2.98
C CYS A 74 7.30 6.70 -2.86
N LEU A 75 8.15 5.78 -2.39
CA LEU A 75 9.58 6.02 -2.14
C LEU A 75 10.50 5.72 -3.34
N ARG A 76 9.94 5.59 -4.56
CA ARG A 76 10.74 5.37 -5.79
C ARG A 76 11.80 6.45 -5.97
N LYS A 77 12.87 6.16 -6.71
CA LYS A 77 13.85 7.18 -7.11
C LYS A 77 13.18 8.27 -7.98
N PRO A 78 13.61 9.54 -7.91
CA PRO A 78 13.02 10.61 -8.71
C PRO A 78 13.04 10.35 -10.22
N GLU A 79 14.04 9.62 -10.71
CA GLU A 79 14.25 9.30 -12.12
C GLU A 79 13.58 7.97 -12.54
N SER A 80 12.76 7.37 -11.67
CA SER A 80 12.06 6.11 -11.98
C SER A 80 10.91 6.36 -12.96
N SER A 81 10.89 5.61 -14.06
CA SER A 81 9.82 5.62 -15.08
C SER A 81 8.57 4.81 -14.71
N GLY A 82 8.47 4.32 -13.47
CA GLY A 82 7.37 3.46 -13.05
C GLY A 82 6.21 4.24 -12.42
N TYR A 83 5.00 3.73 -12.59
CA TYR A 83 3.79 4.31 -12.00
C TYR A 83 3.40 3.59 -10.68
N PRO A 84 2.87 4.30 -9.67
CA PRO A 84 2.78 5.76 -9.57
C PRO A 84 4.15 6.41 -9.33
N PRO A 85 4.30 7.72 -9.66
CA PRO A 85 5.55 8.45 -9.47
C PRO A 85 5.90 8.61 -7.98
N ARG A 86 7.16 8.98 -7.70
CA ARG A 86 7.63 9.30 -6.34
C ARG A 86 6.74 10.40 -5.73
N SER A 87 6.31 10.20 -4.49
CA SER A 87 5.51 11.20 -3.76
C SER A 87 6.38 12.37 -3.29
N ASP A 88 5.84 13.58 -3.25
CA ASP A 88 6.57 14.76 -2.76
C ASP A 88 7.01 14.63 -1.30
N ILE A 89 6.17 14.01 -0.44
CA ILE A 89 6.51 13.74 0.97
C ILE A 89 7.77 12.87 1.10
N ALA A 90 8.08 12.04 0.10
CA ALA A 90 9.31 11.24 0.10
C ALA A 90 10.57 12.12 0.06
N LYS A 91 10.52 13.36 -0.44
CA LYS A 91 11.65 14.31 -0.37
C LYS A 91 11.97 14.74 1.06
N MET A 92 10.97 14.72 1.94
CA MET A 92 11.10 15.08 3.35
C MET A 92 11.48 13.87 4.23
N LEU A 93 10.93 12.70 3.93
CA LEU A 93 11.10 11.49 4.74
C LEU A 93 12.44 10.80 4.53
N ILE A 94 12.95 10.79 3.30
CA ILE A 94 14.22 10.17 2.94
C ILE A 94 15.08 11.20 2.22
N LYS A 95 16.22 11.54 2.83
CA LYS A 95 17.25 12.43 2.25
C LYS A 95 18.00 11.73 1.13
#